data_AF-A0A9P6MHR5-F1
#
_entry.id   AF-A0A9P6MHR5-F1
#
_cell.length_a   1.000
_cell.length_b   1.000
_cell.length_c   1.000
_cell.angle_alpha   90.00
_cell.angle_beta   90.00
_cell.angle_gamma   90.00
#
_symmetry.space_group_name_H-M   'P 1'
#
loop_
_entity.id
_entity.type
_entity.pdbx_description
1 polymer ?
#
loop_
_entity_poly.entity_id
_entity_poly.type
_entity_poly.pdbx_seq_one_letter_code
_entity_poly.pdbx_strand_id
1 'polypeptide(L)'
;MTKSPTPSIHKHDPELEASVGKDGIDYTRVNLIRNASVAQLYEDALCYEPGTFISSAGALVTSSGKKTGRSPRDKRIVDEPSTTEDIWWGPVNTKMTEHAFLINHERAVDYLNTRERLYVFDGFAGWDPKYRLKIRVVCARAYHCLFMRN
;
A
#
# COMPACT_ATOMS: atom_id res chain seq x y z
N MET A 1 42.54 7.26 1.37
CA MET A 1 41.59 6.13 1.30
C MET A 1 40.39 6.45 2.18
N THR A 2 39.42 7.18 1.64
CA THR A 2 38.19 7.57 2.34
C THR A 2 37.20 6.42 2.23
N LYS A 3 36.92 5.75 3.36
CA LYS A 3 35.87 4.72 3.44
C LYS A 3 34.53 5.35 3.07
N SER A 4 33.90 4.81 2.03
CA SER A 4 32.51 5.10 1.67
C SER A 4 31.58 4.72 2.83
N PRO A 5 30.55 5.51 3.14
CA PRO A 5 29.60 5.14 4.19
C PRO A 5 28.70 4.02 3.66
N THR A 6 28.76 2.87 4.31
CA THR A 6 27.84 1.75 4.13
C THR A 6 26.39 2.25 4.32
N PRO A 7 25.42 1.88 3.47
CA PRO A 7 24.04 2.23 3.72
C PRO A 7 23.60 1.57 5.03
N SER A 8 23.07 2.36 5.95
CA SER A 8 22.45 1.87 7.18
C SER A 8 21.15 1.15 6.81
N ILE A 9 21.27 -0.17 6.59
CA ILE A 9 20.12 -1.06 6.43
C ILE A 9 19.60 -1.37 7.84
N HIS A 10 18.30 -1.16 8.04
CA HIS A 10 17.53 -1.40 9.27
C HIS A 10 17.72 -0.37 10.39
N LYS A 11 16.99 0.75 10.30
CA LYS A 11 16.56 1.44 11.53
C LYS A 11 15.47 0.58 12.17
N HIS A 12 15.79 -0.01 13.32
CA HIS A 12 14.84 -0.67 14.22
C HIS A 12 13.75 0.34 14.60
N ASP A 13 12.49 0.03 14.26
CA ASP A 13 11.34 0.86 14.61
C ASP A 13 10.41 0.03 15.53
N PRO A 14 10.50 0.20 16.86
CA PRO A 14 9.80 -0.65 17.82
C PRO A 14 8.26 -0.52 17.76
N GLU A 15 7.72 0.59 17.24
CA GLU A 15 6.27 0.72 17.00
C GLU A 15 5.79 -0.19 15.86
N LEU A 16 6.71 -0.62 14.98
CA LEU A 16 6.43 -1.46 13.83
C LEU A 16 6.22 -2.92 14.22
N GLU A 17 7.08 -3.50 15.06
CA GLU A 17 6.91 -4.87 15.59
C GLU A 17 5.60 -5.00 16.38
N ALA A 18 5.14 -3.93 17.04
CA ALA A 18 3.85 -3.89 17.73
C ALA A 18 2.62 -3.81 16.78
N SER A 19 2.83 -3.50 15.50
CA SER A 19 1.79 -3.43 14.45
C SER A 19 1.84 -4.61 13.47
N VAL A 20 3.00 -5.25 13.33
CA VAL A 20 3.22 -6.49 12.58
C VAL A 20 2.26 -7.55 13.11
N GLY A 21 1.32 -7.98 12.25
CA GLY A 21 0.33 -9.00 12.57
C GLY A 21 -1.07 -8.49 12.99
N LYS A 22 -1.28 -7.18 13.22
CA LYS A 22 -2.64 -6.65 13.47
C LYS A 22 -3.51 -6.63 12.21
N ASP A 23 -2.88 -6.52 11.06
CA ASP A 23 -3.48 -6.62 9.73
C ASP A 23 -3.53 -8.05 9.19
N GLY A 24 -3.06 -9.05 9.96
CA GLY A 24 -2.99 -10.45 9.56
C GLY A 24 -1.84 -10.79 8.59
N ILE A 25 -1.01 -9.82 8.21
CA ILE A 25 0.12 -10.04 7.31
C ILE A 25 1.33 -10.59 8.10
N ASP A 26 1.88 -11.71 7.65
CA ASP A 26 3.08 -12.31 8.23
C ASP A 26 4.34 -11.67 7.62
N TYR A 27 4.74 -10.55 8.21
CA TYR A 27 5.91 -9.79 7.78
C TYR A 27 7.24 -10.53 7.98
N THR A 28 7.28 -11.68 8.67
CA THR A 28 8.50 -12.46 8.86
C THR A 28 8.81 -13.37 7.67
N ARG A 29 7.80 -13.67 6.84
CA ARG A 29 7.90 -14.59 5.71
C ARG A 29 8.05 -13.91 4.36
N VAL A 30 7.91 -12.59 4.33
CA VAL A 30 7.98 -11.77 3.11
C VAL A 30 9.16 -10.81 3.19
N ASN A 31 9.83 -10.56 2.07
CA ASN A 31 10.84 -9.52 2.03
C ASN A 31 10.17 -8.14 2.08
N LEU A 32 10.29 -7.45 3.21
CA LEU A 32 9.63 -6.18 3.45
C LEU A 32 10.51 -4.99 3.04
N ILE A 33 10.06 -4.24 2.04
CA ILE A 33 10.73 -3.04 1.53
C ILE A 33 9.98 -1.80 2.03
N ARG A 34 10.52 -1.15 3.07
CA ARG A 34 9.88 0.00 3.72
C ARG A 34 10.47 1.32 3.26
N ASN A 35 9.60 2.29 2.94
CA ASN A 35 9.92 3.67 2.58
C ASN A 35 11.07 3.76 1.55
N ALA A 36 11.02 2.89 0.54
CA ALA A 36 12.04 2.83 -0.50
C ALA A 36 12.20 4.17 -1.23
N SER A 37 13.42 4.41 -1.71
CA SER A 37 13.72 5.56 -2.54
C SER A 37 13.01 5.47 -3.90
N VAL A 38 12.83 6.61 -4.58
CA VAL A 38 12.29 6.62 -5.96
C VAL A 38 13.12 5.72 -6.87
N ALA A 39 14.45 5.82 -6.79
CA ALA A 39 15.35 5.05 -7.63
C ALA A 39 15.14 3.55 -7.45
N GLN A 40 15.06 3.08 -6.21
CA GLN A 40 14.80 1.67 -5.90
C GLN A 40 13.42 1.23 -6.42
N LEU A 41 12.38 2.05 -6.25
CA LEU A 41 11.04 1.71 -6.75
C LEU A 41 10.97 1.68 -8.28
N TYR A 42 11.78 2.49 -8.97
CA TYR A 42 11.95 2.42 -10.42
C TYR A 42 12.62 1.12 -10.85
N GLU A 43 13.76 0.79 -10.23
CA GLU A 43 14.52 -0.44 -10.50
C GLU A 43 13.65 -1.68 -10.27
N ASP A 44 12.98 -1.76 -9.12
CA ASP A 44 12.12 -2.87 -8.77
C ASP A 44 10.94 -3.01 -9.74
N ALA A 45 10.32 -1.91 -10.15
CA ALA A 45 9.23 -1.95 -11.12
C ALA A 45 9.71 -2.46 -12.51
N LEU A 46 10.88 -2.04 -12.96
CA LEU A 46 11.46 -2.50 -14.23
C LEU A 46 11.88 -3.97 -14.17
N CYS A 47 12.43 -4.42 -13.04
CA CYS A 47 12.92 -5.80 -12.87
C CYS A 47 11.79 -6.82 -12.68
N TYR A 48 10.73 -6.45 -11.95
CA TYR A 48 9.77 -7.42 -11.43
C TYR A 48 8.33 -7.23 -11.90
N GLU A 49 8.03 -6.15 -12.62
CA GLU A 49 6.68 -5.87 -13.10
C GLU A 49 6.61 -5.85 -14.63
N PRO A 50 6.20 -6.97 -15.26
CA PRO A 50 6.12 -7.07 -16.71
C PRO A 50 5.28 -5.95 -17.33
N GLY A 51 5.77 -5.40 -18.44
CA GLY A 51 5.12 -4.30 -19.16
C GLY A 51 5.42 -2.91 -18.61
N THR A 52 6.30 -2.80 -17.61
CA THR A 52 6.84 -1.51 -17.14
C THR A 52 8.07 -1.12 -17.95
N PHE A 53 8.19 0.16 -18.31
CA PHE A 53 9.36 0.70 -19.04
C PHE A 53 9.56 2.18 -18.73
N ILE A 54 10.73 2.72 -19.11
CA ILE A 54 11.06 4.14 -18.96
C ILE A 54 10.78 4.88 -20.27
N SER A 55 10.06 5.99 -20.20
CA SER A 55 9.85 6.87 -21.35
C SER A 55 11.12 7.66 -21.69
N SER A 56 11.17 8.27 -22.87
CA SER A 56 12.27 9.17 -23.26
C SER A 56 12.46 10.37 -22.33
N ALA A 57 11.43 10.74 -21.56
CA ALA A 57 11.49 11.80 -20.56
C ALA A 57 11.91 11.31 -19.16
N GLY A 58 12.22 10.02 -19.01
CA GLY A 58 12.64 9.43 -17.73
C GLY A 58 11.48 9.03 -16.81
N ALA A 59 10.22 9.07 -17.27
CA ALA A 59 9.08 8.68 -16.46
C ALA A 59 8.87 7.16 -16.49
N LEU A 60 8.52 6.56 -15.35
CA LEU A 60 8.07 5.17 -15.27
C LEU A 60 6.68 5.04 -15.91
N VAL A 61 6.59 4.23 -16.96
CA VAL A 61 5.35 3.92 -17.68
C VAL A 61 4.88 2.52 -17.28
N THR A 62 3.60 2.40 -16.92
CA THR A 62 2.96 1.15 -16.51
C THR A 62 1.54 1.07 -17.09
N SER A 63 0.96 -0.13 -17.06
CA SER A 63 -0.43 -0.38 -17.46
C SER A 63 -1.26 -0.85 -16.26
N SER A 64 -2.40 -0.19 -16.02
CA SER A 64 -3.39 -0.61 -15.01
C SER A 64 -4.30 -1.75 -15.49
N GLY A 65 -4.06 -2.27 -16.71
CA GLY A 65 -4.81 -3.37 -17.29
C GLY A 65 -6.24 -2.97 -17.70
N LYS A 66 -7.21 -3.86 -17.46
CA LYS A 66 -8.61 -3.67 -17.88
C LYS A 66 -9.31 -2.47 -17.22
N LYS A 67 -8.83 -2.03 -16.06
CA LYS A 67 -9.42 -0.93 -15.29
C LYS A 67 -8.53 0.29 -15.42
N THR A 68 -8.95 1.25 -16.25
CA THR A 68 -8.20 2.48 -16.55
C THR A 68 -8.70 3.70 -15.76
N GLY A 69 -9.60 3.48 -14.80
CA GLY A 69 -10.17 4.53 -13.97
C GLY A 69 -10.89 3.94 -12.75
N ARG A 70 -11.63 4.79 -12.04
CA ARG A 70 -12.42 4.37 -10.88
C ARG A 70 -13.52 3.38 -11.30
N SER A 71 -13.88 2.48 -10.38
CA SER A 71 -15.06 1.61 -10.50
C SER A 71 -16.09 1.97 -9.42
N PRO A 72 -16.90 3.03 -9.59
CA PRO A 72 -17.80 3.51 -8.52
C PRO A 72 -18.76 2.44 -7.99
N ARG A 73 -19.23 1.54 -8.86
CA ARG A 73 -20.15 0.46 -8.51
C ARG A 73 -19.53 -0.65 -7.66
N ASP A 74 -18.20 -0.65 -7.49
CA ASP A 74 -17.47 -1.65 -6.71
C ASP A 74 -17.11 -1.14 -5.30
N LYS A 75 -17.27 0.17 -5.02
CA LYS A 75 -17.05 0.73 -3.69
C LYS A 75 -18.10 0.22 -2.70
N ARG A 76 -17.65 -0.24 -1.53
CA ARG A 76 -18.50 -0.64 -0.40
C ARG A 76 -18.00 0.01 0.88
N ILE A 77 -18.90 0.22 1.84
CA ILE A 77 -18.58 0.66 3.20
C ILE A 77 -19.23 -0.35 4.16
N VAL A 78 -18.50 -0.77 5.19
CA VAL A 78 -19.01 -1.66 6.22
C VAL A 78 -20.11 -0.94 6.99
N ASP A 79 -21.25 -1.59 7.14
CA ASP A 79 -22.35 -1.11 7.99
C ASP A 79 -22.10 -1.59 9.42
N GLU A 80 -21.49 -0.73 10.24
CA GLU A 80 -21.22 -0.98 11.66
C GLU A 80 -22.05 -0.05 12.56
N PRO A 81 -22.45 -0.51 13.76
CA PRO A 81 -23.33 0.26 14.65
C PRO A 81 -22.79 1.64 15.05
N SER A 82 -21.46 1.78 15.13
CA SER A 82 -20.78 3.01 15.53
C SER A 82 -20.92 4.16 14.52
N THR A 83 -21.17 3.86 13.25
CA THR A 83 -21.17 4.88 12.18
C THR A 83 -22.40 4.81 11.28
N THR A 84 -23.32 3.87 11.52
CA THR A 84 -24.45 3.62 10.61
C THR A 84 -25.32 4.86 10.40
N GLU A 85 -25.56 5.65 11.44
CA GLU A 85 -26.36 6.88 11.37
C GLU A 85 -25.58 8.08 10.79
N ASP A 86 -24.25 8.02 10.78
CA ASP A 86 -23.38 9.10 10.28
C ASP A 86 -23.11 8.99 8.77
N ILE A 87 -23.36 7.82 8.18
CA ILE A 87 -23.07 7.56 6.77
C ILE A 87 -24.28 7.89 5.90
N TRP A 88 -24.06 8.72 4.88
CA TRP A 88 -25.06 9.00 3.86
C TRP A 88 -25.22 7.82 2.90
N TRP A 89 -26.08 6.86 3.26
CA TRP A 89 -26.34 5.65 2.48
C TRP A 89 -27.06 5.93 1.17
N GLY A 90 -26.70 5.20 0.11
CA GLY A 90 -27.31 5.34 -1.21
C GLY A 90 -26.48 4.72 -2.33
N PRO A 91 -26.71 5.08 -3.61
CA PRO A 91 -26.00 4.49 -4.75
C PRO A 91 -24.49 4.79 -4.78
N VAL A 92 -24.03 5.80 -4.02
CA VAL A 92 -22.60 6.15 -3.88
C VAL A 92 -21.94 5.41 -2.72
N ASN A 93 -22.66 5.27 -1.60
CA ASN A 93 -22.20 4.59 -0.39
C ASN A 93 -23.04 3.34 -0.20
N THR A 94 -22.59 2.25 -0.83
CA THR A 94 -23.29 0.97 -0.79
C THR A 94 -22.85 0.17 0.44
N LYS A 95 -23.83 -0.28 1.23
CA LYS A 95 -23.63 -1.09 2.43
C LYS A 95 -22.94 -2.42 2.12
N MET A 96 -22.14 -2.89 3.06
CA MET A 96 -21.57 -4.23 3.10
C MET A 96 -21.59 -4.73 4.54
N THR A 97 -21.87 -6.01 4.73
CA THR A 97 -21.84 -6.61 6.07
C THR A 97 -20.40 -6.80 6.54
N GLU A 98 -20.17 -6.71 7.85
CA GLU A 98 -18.86 -6.99 8.45
C GLU A 98 -18.34 -8.39 8.06
N HIS A 99 -19.20 -9.40 8.06
CA HIS A 99 -18.83 -10.75 7.64
C HIS A 99 -18.29 -10.80 6.19
N ALA A 100 -18.95 -10.11 5.25
CA ALA A 100 -18.48 -10.04 3.87
C ALA A 100 -17.16 -9.26 3.75
N PHE A 101 -16.96 -8.23 4.57
CA PHE A 101 -15.68 -7.54 4.66
C PHE A 101 -14.56 -8.47 5.14
N LEU A 102 -14.78 -9.20 6.25
CA LEU A 102 -13.78 -10.10 6.82
C LEU A 102 -13.33 -11.18 5.82
N ILE A 103 -14.25 -11.77 5.05
CA ILE A 103 -13.92 -12.72 3.98
C ILE A 103 -13.01 -12.07 2.92
N ASN A 104 -13.32 -10.84 2.50
CA ASN A 104 -12.51 -10.15 1.49
C ASN A 104 -11.15 -9.68 2.06
N HIS A 105 -11.13 -9.28 3.33
CA HIS A 105 -9.92 -8.91 4.04
C HIS A 105 -8.97 -10.10 4.14
N GLU A 106 -9.45 -11.26 4.60
CA GLU A 106 -8.66 -12.49 4.71
C GLU A 106 -8.09 -12.91 3.34
N ARG A 107 -8.89 -12.85 2.26
CA ARG A 107 -8.40 -13.12 0.90
C ARG A 107 -7.29 -12.14 0.45
N ALA A 108 -7.40 -10.87 0.82
CA ALA A 108 -6.38 -9.89 0.50
C ALA A 108 -5.09 -10.16 1.28
N VAL A 109 -5.19 -10.48 2.57
CA VAL A 109 -4.08 -10.85 3.45
C VAL A 109 -3.38 -12.11 2.94
N ASP A 110 -4.13 -13.17 2.63
CA ASP A 110 -3.60 -14.41 2.07
C ASP A 110 -2.82 -14.14 0.78
N TYR A 111 -3.39 -13.34 -0.13
CA TYR A 111 -2.70 -12.94 -1.35
C TYR A 111 -1.37 -12.24 -1.06
N LEU A 112 -1.35 -11.29 -0.11
CA LEU A 112 -0.13 -10.57 0.27
C LEU A 112 0.91 -11.50 0.91
N ASN A 113 0.49 -12.45 1.75
CA ASN A 113 1.35 -13.45 2.39
C ASN A 113 1.98 -14.45 1.40
N THR A 114 1.40 -14.61 0.20
CA THR A 114 2.00 -15.43 -0.87
C THR A 114 3.04 -14.69 -1.72
N ARG A 115 3.27 -13.38 -1.49
CA ARG A 115 4.23 -12.60 -2.28
C ARG A 115 5.63 -12.76 -1.71
N GLU A 116 6.63 -12.86 -2.59
CA GLU A 116 8.04 -12.87 -2.17
C GLU A 116 8.47 -11.54 -1.55
N ARG A 117 7.84 -10.44 -1.97
CA ARG A 117 8.11 -9.08 -1.48
C ARG A 117 6.84 -8.26 -1.33
N LEU A 118 6.86 -7.40 -0.31
CA LEU A 118 5.86 -6.36 -0.09
C LEU A 118 6.56 -5.02 0.09
N TYR A 119 5.88 -3.96 -0.34
CA TYR A 119 6.31 -2.59 -0.15
C TYR A 119 5.45 -1.92 0.91
N VAL A 120 6.08 -1.17 1.80
CA VAL A 120 5.41 -0.36 2.82
C VAL A 120 5.79 1.09 2.65
N PHE A 121 4.78 1.95 2.56
CA PHE A 121 4.95 3.40 2.61
C PHE A 121 4.23 3.95 3.84
N ASP A 122 4.96 4.65 4.70
CA ASP A 122 4.41 5.42 5.80
C ASP A 122 4.45 6.91 5.43
N GLY A 123 3.29 7.56 5.45
CA GLY A 123 3.15 8.96 5.05
C GLY A 123 2.06 9.69 5.82
N PHE A 124 1.75 10.89 5.34
CA PHE A 124 0.73 11.74 5.92
C PHE A 124 -0.28 12.19 4.87
N ALA A 125 -1.56 12.15 5.21
CA ALA A 125 -2.61 12.81 4.46
C ALA A 125 -2.99 14.13 5.17
N GLY A 126 -2.80 15.26 4.48
CA GLY A 126 -3.02 16.61 5.02
C GLY A 126 -1.71 17.34 5.32
N TRP A 127 -1.66 18.64 4.98
CA TRP A 127 -0.47 19.49 5.14
C TRP A 127 -0.24 19.95 6.58
N ASP A 128 -1.31 20.35 7.27
CA ASP A 128 -1.24 20.88 8.64
C ASP A 128 -0.87 19.75 9.63
N PRO A 129 0.26 19.86 10.35
CA PRO A 129 0.68 18.88 11.34
C PRO A 129 -0.35 18.58 12.43
N LYS A 130 -1.27 19.52 12.72
CA LYS A 130 -2.34 19.35 13.71
C LYS A 130 -3.45 18.43 13.23
N TYR A 131 -3.74 18.42 11.93
CA TYR A 131 -4.89 17.70 11.34
C TYR A 131 -4.49 16.54 10.43
N ARG A 132 -3.19 16.35 10.15
CA ARG A 132 -2.72 15.29 9.27
C ARG A 132 -2.99 13.90 9.85
N LEU A 133 -3.37 12.99 8.98
CA LEU A 133 -3.55 11.58 9.31
C LEU A 133 -2.28 10.81 8.99
N LYS A 134 -1.80 9.98 9.92
CA LYS A 134 -0.75 9.00 9.65
C LYS A 134 -1.34 7.87 8.81
N ILE A 135 -0.81 7.64 7.61
CA ILE A 135 -1.27 6.61 6.70
C ILE A 135 -0.14 5.61 6.46
N ARG A 136 -0.47 4.33 6.56
CA ARG A 136 0.38 3.24 6.07
C ARG A 136 -0.26 2.63 4.83
N VAL A 137 0.52 2.47 3.78
CA VAL A 137 0.14 1.68 2.60
C VAL A 137 1.00 0.45 2.54
N VAL A 138 0.36 -0.71 2.37
CA VAL A 138 1.01 -1.99 2.12
C VAL A 138 0.58 -2.45 0.73
N CYS A 139 1.53 -2.73 -0.16
CA CYS A 139 1.21 -3.16 -1.52
C CYS A 139 2.24 -4.13 -2.09
N ALA A 140 1.80 -5.00 -3.00
CA ALA A 140 2.65 -6.00 -3.64
C ALA A 140 3.51 -5.47 -4.81
N ARG A 141 3.27 -4.23 -5.26
CA ARG A 141 3.88 -3.65 -6.48
C ARG A 141 4.64 -2.36 -6.15
N ALA A 142 5.85 -2.25 -6.68
CA ALA A 142 6.72 -1.08 -6.56
C ALA A 142 6.07 0.16 -7.18
N TYR A 143 5.42 0.04 -8.34
CA TYR A 143 4.78 1.21 -8.97
C TYR A 143 3.67 1.80 -8.09
N HIS A 144 2.90 0.96 -7.39
CA HIS A 144 1.83 1.43 -6.50
C HIS A 144 2.43 2.13 -5.28
N CYS A 145 3.52 1.61 -4.73
CA CYS A 145 4.25 2.27 -3.65
C CYS A 145 4.80 3.64 -4.11
N LEU A 146 5.36 3.71 -5.31
CA LEU A 146 5.84 4.96 -5.92
C LEU A 146 4.70 5.96 -6.09
N PHE A 147 3.54 5.54 -6.57
CA PHE A 147 2.36 6.40 -6.71
C PHE A 147 1.94 7.01 -5.37
N MET A 148 1.97 6.24 -4.28
CA MET A 148 1.59 6.73 -2.95
C MET A 148 2.62 7.66 -2.31
N ARG A 149 3.89 7.54 -2.74
CA ARG A 149 4.98 8.40 -2.30
C ARG A 149 4.97 9.77 -2.99
N ASN A 150 4.42 9.85 -4.21
CA ASN A 150 4.38 11.08 -5.03
C ASN A 150 3.37 12.10 -4.50
#